data_AF-A0A941CGY9-F1
#
_entry.id   AF-A0A941CGY9-F1
#
_cell.length_a   1.000
_cell.length_b   1.000
_cell.length_c   1.000
_cell.angle_alpha   90.00
_cell.angle_beta   90.00
_cell.angle_gamma   90.00
#
_symmetry.space_group_name_H-M   'P 1'
#
loop_
_entity.id
_entity.type
_entity.pdbx_description
1 polymer ?
#
loop_
_entity_poly.entity_id
_entity_poly.type
_entity_poly.pdbx_seq_one_letter_code
_entity_poly.pdbx_strand_id
1 'polypeptide(L)'
;MEPITRITENADWITLIIFGSLLLLIAAKTLFYSRFLNFMILPFNNKYILMYNKKEKLFNWFHILLTIFQIINTSMFIFLSWKAYIKPETKDPEFIFLIILAAIFLFLVLKISLQLINGFIFDAYNLTNEFVFKKISYLNYGSLVLFIANILLSFVFKDSLILVYIAATLFLIINIIGWITVIKVHQKFIASYFFYFILYLCTLEIAPLIIMGSFLK
;
A
#
# COMPACT_ATOMS: atom_id res chain seq x y z
N MET A 1 -9.31 -50.61 -7.98
CA MET A 1 -9.60 -49.22 -7.57
C MET A 1 -8.91 -48.32 -8.56
N GLU A 2 -9.67 -47.75 -9.49
CA GLU A 2 -9.12 -46.74 -10.39
C GLU A 2 -8.74 -45.52 -9.54
N PRO A 3 -7.53 -44.95 -9.71
CA PRO A 3 -7.17 -43.74 -9.03
C PRO A 3 -8.15 -42.66 -9.47
N ILE A 4 -8.94 -42.15 -8.52
CA ILE A 4 -9.72 -40.93 -8.72
C ILE A 4 -8.68 -39.84 -8.95
N THR A 5 -8.42 -39.53 -10.21
CA THR A 5 -7.62 -38.37 -10.60
C THR A 5 -8.42 -37.15 -10.17
N ARG A 6 -8.21 -36.71 -8.92
CA ARG A 6 -8.50 -35.33 -8.58
C ARG A 6 -7.64 -34.51 -9.52
N ILE A 7 -8.28 -33.93 -10.52
CA ILE A 7 -7.72 -32.87 -11.35
C ILE A 7 -7.44 -31.72 -10.36
N THR A 8 -6.27 -31.78 -9.71
CA THR A 8 -5.72 -30.72 -8.88
C THR A 8 -5.19 -29.66 -9.82
N GLU A 9 -6.12 -29.01 -10.54
CA GLU A 9 -5.78 -27.87 -11.37
C GLU A 9 -5.21 -26.76 -10.46
N ASN A 10 -3.89 -26.57 -10.54
CA ASN A 10 -3.23 -25.30 -10.25
C ASN A 10 -3.31 -24.77 -8.81
N ALA A 11 -3.46 -25.63 -7.80
CA ALA A 11 -3.47 -25.22 -6.38
C ALA A 11 -2.07 -25.18 -5.72
N ASP A 12 -1.08 -25.85 -6.28
CA ASP A 12 0.22 -26.08 -5.63
C ASP A 12 1.06 -24.79 -5.55
N TRP A 13 1.15 -24.03 -6.64
CA TRP A 13 1.91 -22.77 -6.68
C TRP A 13 1.25 -21.68 -5.81
N ILE A 14 -0.09 -21.64 -5.76
CA ILE A 14 -0.87 -20.73 -4.88
C ILE A 14 -0.53 -21.01 -3.42
N THR A 15 -0.53 -22.29 -3.05
CA THR A 15 -0.20 -22.74 -1.69
C THR A 15 1.23 -22.36 -1.32
N LEU A 16 2.18 -22.55 -2.23
CA LEU A 16 3.58 -22.19 -2.03
C LEU A 16 3.76 -20.68 -1.75
N ILE A 17 3.06 -19.81 -2.50
CA ILE A 17 3.12 -18.36 -2.30
C ILE A 17 2.51 -17.95 -0.96
N ILE A 18 1.34 -18.50 -0.60
CA ILE A 18 0.68 -18.21 0.68
C ILE A 18 1.54 -18.71 1.85
N PHE A 19 2.16 -19.88 1.72
CA PHE A 19 3.08 -20.40 2.72
C PHE A 19 4.35 -19.52 2.83
N GLY A 20 4.92 -19.10 1.70
CA GLY A 20 6.06 -18.17 1.68
C GLY A 20 5.74 -16.83 2.35
N SER A 21 4.54 -16.28 2.14
CA SER A 21 4.12 -15.05 2.80
C SER A 21 3.89 -15.24 4.31
N LEU A 22 3.40 -16.41 4.74
CA LEU A 22 3.34 -16.77 6.16
C LEU A 22 4.74 -16.81 6.80
N LEU A 23 5.73 -17.41 6.13
CA LEU A 23 7.11 -17.45 6.60
C LEU A 23 7.70 -16.05 6.79
N LEU A 24 7.42 -15.12 5.87
CA LEU A 24 7.81 -13.71 6.03
C LEU A 24 7.18 -13.10 7.29
N LEU A 25 5.90 -13.32 7.53
CA LEU A 25 5.22 -12.79 8.72
C LEU A 25 5.82 -13.37 10.02
N ILE A 26 6.12 -14.66 10.04
CA ILE A 26 6.79 -15.32 11.17
C ILE A 26 8.19 -14.71 11.38
N ALA A 27 8.97 -14.54 10.31
CA ALA A 27 10.30 -13.91 10.38
C ALA A 27 10.24 -12.47 10.91
N ALA A 28 9.23 -11.69 10.50
CA ALA A 28 9.00 -10.34 11.03
C ALA A 28 8.79 -10.36 12.56
N LYS A 29 7.97 -11.31 13.03
CA LYS A 29 7.64 -11.47 14.45
C LYS A 29 8.83 -11.96 15.28
N THR A 30 9.61 -12.93 14.77
CA THR A 30 10.73 -13.50 15.52
C THR A 30 11.91 -12.55 15.61
N LEU A 31 12.28 -11.89 14.52
CA LEU A 31 13.42 -10.97 14.48
C LEU A 31 13.12 -9.63 15.17
N PHE A 32 11.86 -9.16 15.12
CA PHE A 32 11.47 -7.83 15.60
C PHE A 32 10.23 -7.84 16.49
N TYR A 33 10.21 -8.72 17.51
CA TYR A 33 9.03 -8.98 18.34
C TYR A 33 8.33 -7.74 18.91
N SER A 34 9.05 -6.88 19.65
CA SER A 34 8.46 -5.68 20.27
C SER A 34 7.86 -4.74 19.22
N ARG A 35 8.54 -4.60 18.08
CA ARG A 35 8.07 -3.77 16.98
C ARG A 35 6.84 -4.36 16.30
N PHE A 36 6.84 -5.65 16.06
CA PHE A 36 5.70 -6.38 15.49
C PHE A 36 4.44 -6.20 16.36
N LEU A 37 4.57 -6.31 17.69
CA LEU A 37 3.46 -6.06 18.60
C LEU A 37 2.93 -4.62 18.50
N ASN A 38 3.82 -3.62 18.43
CA ASN A 38 3.38 -2.24 18.24
C ASN A 38 2.71 -2.03 16.87
N PHE A 39 3.19 -2.71 15.82
CA PHE A 39 2.62 -2.68 14.47
C PHE A 39 1.22 -3.30 14.42
N MET A 40 0.96 -4.37 15.15
CA MET A 40 -0.37 -5.00 15.20
C MET A 40 -1.47 -4.11 15.77
N ILE A 41 -1.11 -3.12 16.59
CA ILE A 41 -2.05 -2.18 17.23
C ILE A 41 -2.22 -0.90 16.36
N LEU A 42 -1.55 -0.81 15.20
CA LEU A 42 -1.55 0.37 14.33
C LEU A 42 -2.93 0.97 14.00
N PRO A 43 -3.99 0.19 13.67
CA PRO A 43 -5.29 0.78 13.33
C PRO A 43 -5.98 1.45 14.54
N PHE A 44 -5.63 1.04 15.75
CA PHE A 44 -6.22 1.57 16.99
C PHE A 44 -5.33 2.63 17.65
N ASN A 45 -4.00 2.51 17.50
CA ASN A 45 -3.04 3.37 18.16
C ASN A 45 -1.85 3.70 17.25
N ASN A 46 -1.57 4.99 17.11
CA ASN A 46 -0.44 5.52 16.35
C ASN A 46 0.93 5.37 17.04
N LYS A 47 1.02 4.65 18.16
CA LYS A 47 2.26 4.40 18.92
C LYS A 47 3.40 3.92 18.03
N TYR A 48 3.11 3.00 17.11
CA TYR A 48 4.08 2.52 16.12
C TYR A 48 4.68 3.67 15.30
N ILE A 49 3.83 4.51 14.72
CA ILE A 49 4.27 5.65 13.92
C ILE A 49 5.08 6.61 14.79
N LEU A 50 4.57 7.03 15.94
CA LEU A 50 5.24 8.02 16.78
C LEU A 50 6.62 7.56 17.27
N MET A 51 6.77 6.28 17.60
CA MET A 51 7.99 5.73 18.19
C MET A 51 9.08 5.46 17.14
N TYR A 52 8.70 5.00 15.94
CA TYR A 52 9.65 4.56 14.92
C TYR A 52 9.87 5.57 13.78
N ASN A 53 9.02 6.61 13.65
CA ASN A 53 9.18 7.66 12.64
C ASN A 53 10.39 8.58 12.89
N LYS A 54 10.72 8.86 14.16
CA LYS A 54 11.84 9.78 14.52
C LYS A 54 13.21 9.12 14.54
N LYS A 55 13.28 7.80 14.78
CA LYS A 55 14.55 7.08 15.00
C LYS A 55 15.02 6.30 13.78
N GLU A 56 14.15 6.05 12.80
CA GLU A 56 14.48 5.12 11.73
C GLU A 56 14.08 5.61 10.34
N LYS A 57 14.96 5.31 9.39
CA LYS A 57 14.75 5.57 7.96
C LYS A 57 13.78 4.52 7.39
N LEU A 58 13.11 4.87 6.29
CA LEU A 58 12.23 3.97 5.51
C LEU A 58 12.84 2.59 5.20
N PHE A 59 14.16 2.52 5.11
CA PHE A 59 14.94 1.33 4.73
C PHE A 59 15.28 0.39 5.89
N ASN A 60 14.55 0.42 7.00
CA ASN A 60 14.77 -0.59 8.03
C ASN A 60 14.30 -1.98 7.56
N TRP A 61 15.04 -3.02 7.92
CA TRP A 61 14.78 -4.43 7.61
C TRP A 61 13.35 -4.86 7.94
N PHE A 62 12.79 -4.44 9.07
CA PHE A 62 11.40 -4.75 9.41
C PHE A 62 10.40 -4.18 8.39
N HIS A 63 10.58 -2.91 7.99
CA HIS A 63 9.72 -2.29 6.98
C HIS A 63 9.84 -2.96 5.63
N ILE A 64 11.07 -3.26 5.21
CA ILE A 64 11.34 -3.95 3.96
C ILE A 64 10.62 -5.30 3.95
N LEU A 65 10.75 -6.08 5.02
CA LEU A 65 10.16 -7.41 5.13
C LEU A 65 8.63 -7.37 5.07
N LEU A 66 8.00 -6.42 5.79
CA LEU A 66 6.56 -6.20 5.69
C LEU A 66 6.11 -5.65 4.32
N THR A 67 6.95 -4.88 3.64
CA THR A 67 6.63 -4.36 2.30
C THR A 67 6.70 -5.46 1.25
N ILE A 68 7.65 -6.39 1.37
CA ILE A 68 7.69 -7.59 0.53
C ILE A 68 6.43 -8.44 0.77
N PHE A 69 6.06 -8.66 2.04
CA PHE A 69 4.80 -9.33 2.39
C PHE A 69 3.58 -8.61 1.80
N GLN A 70 3.55 -7.28 1.83
CA GLN A 70 2.49 -6.47 1.24
C GLN A 70 2.36 -6.69 -0.27
N ILE A 71 3.48 -6.64 -1.00
CA ILE A 71 3.50 -6.79 -2.46
C ILE A 71 2.95 -8.16 -2.83
N ILE A 72 3.49 -9.23 -2.25
CA ILE A 72 3.07 -10.61 -2.54
C ILE A 72 1.55 -10.78 -2.31
N ASN A 73 1.04 -10.34 -1.16
CA ASN A 73 -0.37 -10.53 -0.82
C ASN A 73 -1.31 -9.67 -1.66
N THR A 74 -0.90 -8.46 -2.02
CA THR A 74 -1.69 -7.58 -2.88
C THR A 74 -1.77 -8.15 -4.30
N SER A 75 -0.63 -8.63 -4.82
CA SER A 75 -0.56 -9.30 -6.13
C SER A 75 -1.43 -10.55 -6.15
N MET A 76 -1.35 -11.36 -5.10
CA MET A 76 -2.13 -12.58 -5.00
C MET A 76 -3.64 -12.28 -4.92
N PHE A 77 -4.03 -11.28 -4.14
CA PHE A 77 -5.43 -10.87 -4.04
C PHE A 77 -5.97 -10.36 -5.37
N ILE A 78 -5.20 -9.56 -6.11
CA ILE A 78 -5.60 -9.06 -7.44
C ILE A 78 -5.75 -10.23 -8.43
N PHE A 79 -4.82 -11.18 -8.43
CA PHE A 79 -4.90 -12.37 -9.27
C PHE A 79 -6.15 -13.20 -8.96
N LEU A 80 -6.40 -13.51 -7.68
CA LEU A 80 -7.57 -14.26 -7.25
C LEU A 80 -8.89 -13.52 -7.55
N SER A 81 -8.90 -12.20 -7.37
CA SER A 81 -10.06 -11.37 -7.72
C SER A 81 -10.34 -11.42 -9.22
N TRP A 82 -9.30 -11.26 -10.04
CA TRP A 82 -9.41 -11.36 -11.50
C TRP A 82 -9.96 -12.72 -11.94
N LYS A 83 -9.48 -13.81 -11.34
CA LYS A 83 -9.99 -15.16 -11.57
C LYS A 83 -11.47 -15.30 -11.17
N ALA A 84 -11.85 -14.76 -10.02
CA ALA A 84 -13.23 -14.83 -9.52
C ALA A 84 -14.23 -14.07 -10.43
N TYR A 85 -13.83 -12.91 -10.98
CA TYR A 85 -14.69 -12.11 -11.86
C TYR A 85 -14.77 -12.64 -13.28
N ILE A 86 -13.62 -12.88 -13.91
CA ILE A 86 -13.55 -13.11 -15.36
C ILE A 86 -13.63 -14.61 -15.68
N LYS A 87 -13.32 -15.48 -14.71
CA LYS A 87 -13.21 -16.94 -14.88
C LYS A 87 -12.44 -17.32 -16.17
N PRO A 88 -11.24 -16.77 -16.38
CA PRO A 88 -10.55 -16.92 -17.64
C PRO A 88 -10.00 -18.35 -17.78
N GLU A 89 -10.23 -18.96 -18.94
CA GLU A 89 -9.53 -20.18 -19.35
C GLU A 89 -8.12 -19.81 -19.81
N THR A 90 -7.22 -19.64 -18.83
CA THR A 90 -5.82 -19.28 -19.09
C THR A 90 -4.93 -20.51 -19.04
N LYS A 91 -4.09 -20.65 -20.08
CA LYS A 91 -3.14 -21.77 -20.19
C LYS A 91 -2.03 -21.68 -19.13
N ASP A 92 -1.57 -20.46 -18.81
CA ASP A 92 -0.43 -20.21 -17.91
C ASP A 92 -0.75 -19.18 -16.81
N PRO A 93 -1.50 -19.54 -15.76
CA PRO A 93 -1.88 -18.61 -14.69
C PRO A 93 -0.68 -18.08 -13.87
N GLU A 94 0.39 -18.87 -13.77
CA GLU A 94 1.61 -18.51 -13.04
C GLU A 94 2.32 -17.31 -13.68
N PHE A 95 2.40 -17.28 -15.02
CA PHE A 95 3.02 -16.18 -15.75
C PHE A 95 2.24 -14.88 -15.58
N ILE A 96 0.91 -14.96 -15.55
CA ILE A 96 0.03 -13.80 -15.30
C ILE A 96 0.24 -13.28 -13.88
N PHE A 97 0.34 -14.17 -12.89
CA PHE A 97 0.67 -13.76 -11.53
C PHE A 97 2.02 -13.04 -11.45
N LEU A 98 3.06 -13.55 -12.13
CA LEU A 98 4.38 -12.90 -12.17
C LEU A 98 4.32 -11.51 -12.80
N ILE A 99 3.54 -11.31 -13.87
CA ILE A 99 3.31 -9.98 -14.47
C ILE A 99 2.65 -9.05 -13.46
N ILE A 100 1.60 -9.50 -12.76
CA ILE A 100 0.89 -8.71 -11.75
C ILE A 100 1.85 -8.34 -10.60
N LEU A 101 2.68 -9.29 -10.16
CA LEU A 101 3.67 -9.08 -9.11
C LEU A 101 4.73 -8.05 -9.53
N ALA A 102 5.30 -8.18 -10.73
CA ALA A 102 6.26 -7.23 -11.26
C ALA A 102 5.65 -5.82 -11.43
N ALA A 103 4.41 -5.74 -11.92
CA ALA A 103 3.70 -4.47 -12.10
C ALA A 103 3.47 -3.75 -10.77
N ILE A 104 3.02 -4.46 -9.73
CA ILE A 104 2.79 -3.89 -8.39
C ILE A 104 4.09 -3.48 -7.73
N PHE A 105 5.14 -4.31 -7.84
CA PHE A 105 6.46 -3.98 -7.34
C PHE A 105 6.99 -2.69 -7.97
N LEU A 106 6.99 -2.61 -9.31
CA LEU A 106 7.49 -1.47 -10.05
C LEU A 106 6.67 -0.21 -9.73
N PHE A 107 5.34 -0.31 -9.72
CA PHE A 107 4.46 0.80 -9.36
C PHE A 107 4.78 1.35 -7.96
N LEU A 108 4.96 0.48 -6.98
CA LEU A 108 5.23 0.88 -5.60
C LEU A 108 6.61 1.55 -5.46
N VAL A 109 7.65 0.95 -6.06
CA VAL A 109 9.01 1.51 -6.05
C VAL A 109 9.07 2.86 -6.74
N LEU A 110 8.46 2.98 -7.92
CA LEU A 110 8.47 4.21 -8.71
C LEU A 110 7.70 5.31 -7.98
N LYS A 111 6.54 4.98 -7.39
CA LYS A 111 5.74 5.92 -6.58
C LYS A 111 6.49 6.43 -5.36
N ILE A 112 7.17 5.57 -4.60
CA ILE A 112 7.96 5.98 -3.44
C ILE A 112 9.13 6.86 -3.86
N SER A 113 9.83 6.47 -4.94
CA SER A 113 10.99 7.21 -5.44
C SER A 113 10.60 8.64 -5.87
N LEU A 114 9.53 8.78 -6.64
CA LEU A 114 9.01 10.10 -7.03
C LEU A 114 8.61 10.95 -5.81
N GLN A 115 7.97 10.35 -4.80
CA GLN A 115 7.59 11.08 -3.59
C GLN A 115 8.83 11.58 -2.82
N LEU A 116 9.85 10.75 -2.67
CA LEU A 116 11.09 11.13 -1.97
C LEU A 116 11.90 12.18 -2.75
N ILE A 117 11.98 12.07 -4.08
CA ILE A 117 12.65 13.06 -4.94
C ILE A 117 11.97 14.41 -4.81
N ASN A 118 10.64 14.45 -4.85
CA ASN A 118 9.90 15.70 -4.63
C ASN A 118 10.18 16.28 -3.24
N GLY A 119 10.20 15.45 -2.20
CA GLY A 119 10.56 15.90 -0.85
C GLY A 119 11.96 16.50 -0.77
N PHE A 120 12.91 15.96 -1.53
CA PHE A 120 14.27 16.50 -1.62
C PHE A 120 14.34 17.84 -2.37
N ILE A 121 13.64 17.97 -3.51
CA ILE A 121 13.62 19.20 -4.32
C ILE A 121 13.02 20.38 -3.55
N PHE A 122 11.98 20.15 -2.76
CA PHE A 122 11.30 21.19 -1.98
C PHE A 122 11.90 21.44 -0.59
N ASP A 123 13.08 20.90 -0.30
CA ASP A 123 13.76 20.97 1.02
C ASP A 123 12.84 20.55 2.20
N ALA A 124 11.89 19.65 1.92
CA ALA A 124 10.89 19.14 2.84
C ALA A 124 11.09 17.65 3.12
N TYR A 125 12.31 17.14 2.91
CA TYR A 125 12.62 15.71 2.90
C TYR A 125 12.15 14.98 4.16
N ASN A 126 12.40 15.55 5.34
CA ASN A 126 12.01 14.95 6.61
C ASN A 126 10.49 14.77 6.69
N LEU A 127 9.72 15.83 6.40
CA LEU A 127 8.27 15.78 6.38
C LEU A 127 7.78 14.72 5.39
N THR A 128 8.26 14.76 4.14
CA THR A 128 7.85 13.81 3.09
C THR A 128 8.22 12.37 3.44
N ASN A 129 9.36 12.14 4.07
CA ASN A 129 9.78 10.83 4.54
C ASN A 129 8.83 10.29 5.62
N GLU A 130 8.44 11.12 6.59
CA GLU A 130 7.46 10.76 7.62
C GLU A 130 6.08 10.42 7.01
N PHE A 131 5.65 11.21 6.03
CA PHE A 131 4.41 10.98 5.28
C PHE A 131 4.43 9.64 4.55
N VAL A 132 5.50 9.36 3.81
CA VAL A 132 5.69 8.12 3.05
C VAL A 132 5.73 6.91 3.98
N PHE A 133 6.45 7.03 5.11
CA PHE A 133 6.58 5.98 6.12
C PHE A 133 5.21 5.60 6.69
N LYS A 134 4.41 6.59 7.06
CA LYS A 134 3.06 6.37 7.59
C LYS A 134 2.16 5.70 6.56
N LYS A 135 2.17 6.19 5.32
CA LYS A 135 1.36 5.62 4.22
C LYS A 135 1.70 4.17 3.93
N ILE A 136 2.99 3.83 3.84
CA ILE A 136 3.44 2.45 3.63
C ILE A 136 3.07 1.57 4.83
N SER A 137 3.16 2.08 6.06
CA SER A 137 2.82 1.32 7.25
C SER A 137 1.35 0.89 7.28
N TYR A 138 0.42 1.79 6.93
CA TYR A 138 -1.01 1.45 6.81
C TYR A 138 -1.28 0.53 5.63
N LEU A 139 -0.59 0.74 4.51
CA LEU A 139 -0.68 -0.16 3.36
C LEU A 139 -0.28 -1.58 3.77
N ASN A 140 0.91 -1.73 4.38
CA ASN A 140 1.45 -2.99 4.91
C ASN A 140 0.51 -3.64 5.92
N TYR A 141 -0.13 -2.87 6.80
CA TYR A 141 -1.12 -3.43 7.73
C TYR A 141 -2.34 -3.97 6.97
N GLY A 142 -2.77 -3.27 5.92
CA GLY A 142 -3.83 -3.72 5.02
C GLY A 142 -3.56 -5.08 4.38
N SER A 143 -2.33 -5.45 4.03
CA SER A 143 -2.07 -6.81 3.51
C SER A 143 -2.28 -7.92 4.53
N LEU A 144 -2.26 -7.66 5.84
CA LEU A 144 -2.61 -8.72 6.81
C LEU A 144 -4.04 -9.20 6.58
N VAL A 145 -4.93 -8.27 6.24
CA VAL A 145 -6.31 -8.58 5.88
C VAL A 145 -6.38 -9.29 4.53
N LEU A 146 -5.63 -8.80 3.53
CA LEU A 146 -5.59 -9.46 2.23
C LEU A 146 -5.01 -10.87 2.32
N PHE A 147 -4.05 -11.12 3.20
CA PHE A 147 -3.49 -12.45 3.44
C PHE A 147 -4.55 -13.42 3.97
N ILE A 148 -5.35 -13.01 4.96
CA ILE A 148 -6.47 -13.81 5.46
C ILE A 148 -7.49 -14.04 4.34
N ALA A 149 -7.80 -13.00 3.55
CA ALA A 149 -8.70 -13.13 2.41
C ALA A 149 -8.17 -14.09 1.34
N ASN A 150 -6.86 -14.08 1.06
CA ASN A 150 -6.22 -14.99 0.10
C ASN A 150 -6.34 -16.45 0.55
N ILE A 151 -6.16 -16.73 1.84
CA ILE A 151 -6.38 -18.07 2.41
C ILE A 151 -7.85 -18.50 2.21
N LEU A 152 -8.80 -17.64 2.58
CA LEU A 152 -10.23 -17.94 2.48
C LEU A 152 -10.68 -18.17 1.03
N LEU A 153 -10.23 -17.31 0.10
CA LEU A 153 -10.53 -17.41 -1.33
C LEU A 153 -9.88 -18.61 -2.00
N SER A 154 -8.73 -19.07 -1.51
CA SER A 154 -8.01 -20.19 -2.13
C SER A 154 -8.52 -21.55 -1.63
N PHE A 155 -8.87 -21.67 -0.35
CA PHE A 155 -9.11 -22.99 0.28
C PHE A 155 -10.54 -23.23 0.78
N VAL A 156 -11.28 -22.18 1.16
CA VAL A 156 -12.60 -22.33 1.81
C VAL A 156 -13.74 -21.96 0.86
N PHE A 157 -13.66 -20.78 0.27
CA PHE A 157 -14.72 -20.16 -0.53
C PHE A 157 -14.17 -19.79 -1.90
N LYS A 158 -13.87 -20.81 -2.70
CA LYS A 158 -13.25 -20.68 -4.01
C LYS A 158 -14.07 -19.74 -4.92
N ASP A 159 -13.38 -18.75 -5.49
CA ASP A 159 -13.92 -17.77 -6.45
C ASP A 159 -15.17 -16.99 -5.94
N SER A 160 -15.31 -16.83 -4.61
CA SER A 160 -16.43 -16.10 -4.01
C SER A 160 -16.31 -14.58 -4.16
N LEU A 161 -17.17 -13.99 -4.99
CA LEU A 161 -17.22 -12.54 -5.19
C LEU A 161 -17.56 -11.76 -3.91
N ILE A 162 -18.41 -12.33 -3.04
CA ILE A 162 -18.80 -11.69 -1.76
C ILE A 162 -17.56 -11.45 -0.90
N LEU A 163 -16.67 -12.45 -0.81
CA LEU A 163 -15.42 -12.30 -0.05
C LEU A 163 -14.46 -11.30 -0.67
N VAL A 164 -14.37 -11.25 -2.01
CA VAL A 164 -13.57 -10.24 -2.70
C VAL A 164 -14.05 -8.83 -2.32
N TYR A 165 -15.36 -8.57 -2.36
CA TYR A 165 -15.92 -7.27 -1.97
C TYR A 165 -15.66 -6.93 -0.50
N ILE A 166 -15.87 -7.88 0.42
CA ILE A 166 -15.63 -7.66 1.86
C ILE A 166 -14.15 -7.34 2.10
N ALA A 167 -13.23 -8.14 1.55
CA ALA A 167 -11.80 -7.96 1.72
C ALA A 167 -11.31 -6.64 1.12
N ALA A 168 -11.77 -6.29 -0.09
CA ALA A 168 -11.45 -5.03 -0.75
C ALA A 168 -11.95 -3.83 0.07
N THR A 169 -13.17 -3.90 0.59
CA THR A 169 -13.76 -2.84 1.42
C THR A 169 -12.96 -2.65 2.71
N LEU A 170 -12.62 -3.74 3.41
CA LEU A 170 -11.88 -3.66 4.66
C LEU A 170 -10.44 -3.14 4.44
N PHE A 171 -9.80 -3.57 3.35
CA PHE A 171 -8.50 -3.04 2.92
C PHE A 171 -8.56 -1.53 2.65
N LEU A 172 -9.59 -1.06 1.94
CA LEU A 172 -9.78 0.37 1.67
C LEU A 172 -10.02 1.17 2.95
N ILE A 173 -10.85 0.68 3.87
CA ILE A 173 -11.11 1.33 5.16
C ILE A 173 -9.81 1.55 5.94
N ILE A 174 -8.95 0.53 6.04
CA ILE A 174 -7.66 0.65 6.74
C ILE A 174 -6.77 1.71 6.10
N ASN A 175 -6.70 1.74 4.77
CA ASN A 175 -5.90 2.73 4.06
C ASN A 175 -6.48 4.15 4.22
N ILE A 176 -7.80 4.31 4.18
CA ILE A 176 -8.49 5.58 4.40
C ILE A 176 -8.21 6.11 5.82
N ILE A 177 -8.26 5.24 6.84
CA ILE A 177 -7.88 5.62 8.21
C ILE A 177 -6.44 6.14 8.23
N GLY A 178 -5.53 5.47 7.53
CA GLY A 178 -4.15 5.94 7.34
C GLY A 178 -4.06 7.35 6.77
N TRP A 179 -4.79 7.61 5.69
CA TRP A 179 -4.86 8.93 5.04
C TRP A 179 -5.46 10.00 5.96
N ILE A 180 -6.57 9.73 6.63
CA ILE A 180 -7.21 10.68 7.56
C ILE A 180 -6.23 11.04 8.68
N THR A 181 -5.55 10.04 9.22
CA THR A 181 -4.57 10.25 10.29
C THR A 181 -3.35 11.04 9.80
N VAL A 182 -2.95 10.86 8.54
CA VAL A 182 -1.91 11.68 7.90
C VAL A 182 -2.37 13.15 7.81
N ILE A 183 -3.55 13.39 7.26
CA ILE A 183 -4.07 14.75 7.03
C ILE A 183 -4.24 15.50 8.36
N LYS A 184 -4.79 14.85 9.39
CA LYS A 184 -5.00 15.46 10.72
C LYS A 184 -3.69 15.93 11.37
N VAL A 185 -2.59 15.21 11.18
CA VAL A 185 -1.29 15.56 11.78
C VAL A 185 -0.66 16.78 11.09
N HIS A 186 -0.85 16.94 9.79
CA HIS A 186 -0.23 18.01 9.01
C HIS A 186 -1.20 19.09 8.53
N GLN A 187 -2.41 19.13 9.09
CA GLN A 187 -3.47 20.07 8.71
C GLN A 187 -3.02 21.53 8.78
N LYS A 188 -2.24 21.91 9.82
CA LYS A 188 -1.72 23.28 9.98
C LYS A 188 -0.73 23.67 8.88
N PHE A 189 0.11 22.73 8.45
CA PHE A 189 1.06 22.95 7.34
C PHE A 189 0.29 23.10 6.02
N ILE A 190 -0.59 22.16 5.72
CA ILE A 190 -1.41 22.16 4.50
C ILE A 190 -2.29 23.42 4.38
N ALA A 191 -2.92 23.86 5.48
CA ALA A 191 -3.77 25.06 5.46
C ALA A 191 -2.97 26.34 5.16
N SER A 192 -1.72 26.44 5.63
CA SER A 192 -0.86 27.58 5.36
C SER A 192 -0.49 27.65 3.86
N TYR A 193 -0.01 26.56 3.26
CA TYR A 193 0.32 26.54 1.84
C TYR A 193 -0.90 26.64 0.92
N PHE A 194 -2.07 26.16 1.34
CA PHE A 194 -3.31 26.36 0.58
C PHE A 194 -3.72 27.84 0.54
N PHE A 195 -3.52 28.58 1.63
CA PHE A 195 -3.71 30.02 1.64
C PHE A 195 -2.70 30.74 0.74
N TYR A 196 -1.42 30.35 0.75
CA TYR A 196 -0.42 30.88 -0.18
C TYR A 196 -0.72 30.54 -1.64
N PHE A 197 -1.29 29.37 -1.92
CA PHE A 197 -1.74 29.00 -3.26
C PHE A 197 -2.89 29.89 -3.75
N ILE A 198 -3.88 30.16 -2.90
CA ILE A 198 -4.96 31.10 -3.20
C ILE A 198 -4.38 32.51 -3.43
N LEU A 199 -3.49 32.98 -2.55
CA LEU A 199 -2.84 34.27 -2.70
C LEU A 199 -2.05 34.36 -4.01
N TYR A 200 -1.33 33.29 -4.39
CA TYR A 200 -0.59 33.22 -5.64
C TYR A 200 -1.51 33.30 -6.87
N LEU A 201 -2.63 32.58 -6.86
CA LEU A 201 -3.65 32.69 -7.91
C LEU A 201 -4.24 34.09 -8.00
N CYS A 202 -4.55 34.71 -6.86
CA CYS A 202 -5.01 36.11 -6.82
C CYS A 202 -3.95 37.07 -7.35
N THR A 203 -2.67 36.84 -7.08
CA THR A 203 -1.57 37.69 -7.59
C THR A 203 -1.40 37.52 -9.11
N LEU A 204 -1.60 36.30 -9.62
CA LEU A 204 -1.56 35.99 -11.05
C LEU A 204 -2.75 36.60 -11.82
N GLU A 205 -3.90 36.78 -11.17
CA GLU A 205 -5.06 37.49 -11.72
C GLU A 205 -4.84 39.01 -11.79
N ILE A 206 -4.12 39.58 -10.82
CA ILE A 206 -3.82 41.03 -10.75
C ILE A 206 -2.62 41.42 -11.64
N ALA A 207 -1.66 40.51 -11.86
CA ALA A 207 -0.47 40.80 -12.66
C ALA A 207 -0.75 41.29 -14.11
N PRO A 208 -1.70 40.72 -14.88
CA PRO A 208 -2.07 41.21 -16.21
C PRO A 208 -2.65 42.64 -16.20
N LEU A 209 -3.42 43.00 -15.18
CA LEU A 209 -4.01 44.34 -15.02
C LEU A 209 -2.93 45.41 -14.82
N ILE A 210 -1.90 45.10 -14.02
CA ILE A 210 -0.76 46.01 -13.78
C ILE A 210 0.09 46.17 -15.06
N ILE A 211 0.34 45.08 -15.78
CA ILE A 211 1.10 45.10 -17.04
C ILE A 211 0.37 45.95 -18.09
N MET A 212 -0.94 45.76 -18.26
CA MET A 212 -1.76 46.55 -19.20
C MET A 212 -1.77 48.04 -18.84
N GLY A 213 -1.83 48.38 -17.55
CA GLY A 213 -1.74 49.78 -17.08
C GLY A 213 -0.39 50.44 -17.38
N SER A 214 0.71 49.68 -17.39
CA SER A 214 2.04 50.21 -17.73
C SER A 214 2.24 50.51 -19.22
N PHE A 215 1.49 49.84 -20.11
CA PHE A 215 1.55 50.08 -21.57
C PHE A 215 0.69 51.28 -22.01
N LEU A 216 -0.14 51.83 -21.13
CA LEU A 216 -1.01 52.99 -21.38
C LEU A 216 -0.34 54.34 -20.98
N LYS A 217 0.99 54.40 -20.96
CA LYS A 217 1.76 55.62 -20.72
C LYS A 217 2.51 56.08 -21.96
#